data_AF-A0A6A3UG53-F1
#
_entry.id   AF-A0A6A3UG53-F1
#
_cell.length_a   1.000
_cell.length_b   1.000
_cell.length_c   1.000
_cell.angle_alpha   90.00
_cell.angle_beta   90.00
_cell.angle_gamma   90.00
#
_symmetry.space_group_name_H-M   'P 1'
#
loop_
_entity.id
_entity.type
_entity.pdbx_description
1 polymer ?
#
loop_
_entity_poly.entity_id
_entity_poly.type
_entity_poly.pdbx_seq_one_letter_code
_entity_poly.pdbx_strand_id
1 'polypeptide(L)'
;MSGGLSHNLRAKRSNQNLLAEVAGEFVVKSLCQFSIVSIHSPLQKDTDNCGLFVCLYFWRRVFKEAGNDYSEMMLTRRRWDTLRMVVNFTDSCSSAIKKKTK
;
A
#
# COMPACT_ATOMS: atom_id res chain seq x y z
N MET A 1 9.62 18.90 -28.45
CA MET A 1 9.85 17.94 -27.33
C MET A 1 8.61 17.06 -27.04
N SER A 2 7.88 16.58 -28.05
CA SER A 2 6.56 15.96 -27.85
C SER A 2 6.55 14.41 -27.82
N GLY A 3 7.70 13.77 -28.00
CA GLY A 3 7.81 12.30 -28.07
C GLY A 3 7.78 11.56 -26.73
N GLY A 4 8.19 12.20 -25.63
CA GLY A 4 8.31 11.56 -24.32
C GLY A 4 6.98 11.27 -23.62
N LEU A 5 5.95 12.10 -23.87
CA LEU A 5 4.66 11.99 -23.20
C LEU A 5 3.84 10.79 -23.72
N SER A 6 3.91 10.51 -25.03
CA SER A 6 3.19 9.41 -25.68
C SER A 6 3.73 8.02 -25.28
N HIS A 7 5.04 7.91 -25.12
CA HIS A 7 5.69 6.66 -24.71
C HIS A 7 5.32 6.27 -23.27
N ASN A 8 5.29 7.25 -22.36
CA ASN A 8 4.97 7.04 -20.94
C ASN A 8 3.51 6.61 -20.72
N LEU A 9 2.57 7.20 -21.47
CA LEU A 9 1.15 6.81 -21.44
C LEU A 9 0.92 5.37 -21.93
N ARG A 10 1.67 4.95 -22.95
CA ARG A 10 1.56 3.60 -23.54
C ARG A 10 2.10 2.53 -22.59
N ALA A 11 3.25 2.80 -21.95
CA ALA A 11 3.81 1.94 -20.92
C ALA A 11 2.88 1.82 -19.69
N LYS A 12 2.29 2.94 -19.24
CA LYS A 12 1.33 2.97 -18.13
C LYS A 12 0.09 2.11 -18.42
N ARG A 13 -0.45 2.18 -19.64
CA ARG A 13 -1.59 1.35 -20.08
C ARG A 13 -1.23 -0.14 -20.16
N SER A 14 -0.02 -0.46 -20.65
CA SER A 14 0.47 -1.85 -20.71
C SER A 14 0.56 -2.48 -19.31
N ASN A 15 1.09 -1.74 -18.34
CA ASN A 15 1.19 -2.22 -16.96
C ASN A 15 -0.18 -2.43 -16.32
N GLN A 16 -1.15 -1.55 -16.59
CA GLN A 16 -2.52 -1.72 -16.08
C GLN A 16 -3.19 -2.99 -16.62
N ASN A 17 -2.99 -3.30 -17.91
CA ASN A 17 -3.55 -4.50 -18.52
C ASN A 17 -2.96 -5.77 -17.89
N LEU A 18 -1.64 -5.82 -17.70
CA LEU A 18 -0.98 -6.95 -17.06
C LEU A 18 -1.46 -7.14 -15.61
N LEU A 19 -1.58 -6.05 -14.84
CA LEU A 19 -2.10 -6.12 -13.47
C LEU A 19 -3.54 -6.62 -13.41
N ALA A 20 -4.38 -6.23 -14.37
CA ALA A 20 -5.75 -6.70 -14.47
C ALA A 20 -5.82 -8.20 -14.81
N GLU A 21 -4.96 -8.67 -15.71
CA GLU A 21 -4.85 -10.09 -16.07
C GLU A 21 -4.41 -10.94 -14.87
N VAL A 22 -3.34 -10.53 -14.18
CA VAL A 22 -2.86 -11.20 -12.97
C VAL A 22 -3.93 -11.23 -11.88
N ALA A 23 -4.65 -10.13 -11.68
CA ALA A 23 -5.76 -10.10 -10.73
C ALA A 23 -6.87 -11.09 -11.12
N GLY A 24 -7.21 -11.18 -12.41
CA GLY A 24 -8.17 -12.14 -12.93
C GLY A 24 -7.75 -13.59 -12.68
N GLU A 25 -6.49 -13.94 -12.94
CA GLU A 25 -5.98 -15.27 -12.65
C GLU A 25 -6.04 -15.61 -11.16
N PHE A 26 -5.70 -14.66 -10.29
CA PHE A 26 -5.71 -14.87 -8.85
C PHE A 26 -7.13 -15.14 -8.33
N VAL A 27 -8.12 -14.45 -8.89
CA VAL A 27 -9.54 -14.67 -8.58
C VAL A 27 -9.96 -16.09 -8.94
N VAL A 28 -9.66 -16.53 -10.17
CA VAL A 28 -10.09 -17.84 -10.66
C VAL A 28 -9.39 -18.98 -9.91
N LYS A 29 -8.09 -18.85 -9.64
CA LYS A 29 -7.28 -19.93 -9.08
C LYS A 29 -7.37 -20.03 -7.55
N SER A 30 -7.49 -18.91 -6.85
CA SER A 30 -7.25 -18.86 -5.40
C SER A 30 -8.42 -18.31 -4.59
N LEU A 31 -9.35 -17.56 -5.21
CA LEU A 31 -10.41 -16.85 -4.50
C LEU A 31 -11.83 -17.30 -4.91
N CYS A 32 -11.98 -18.45 -5.56
CA CYS A 32 -13.25 -18.95 -6.10
C CYS A 32 -14.35 -19.16 -5.04
N GLN A 33 -13.99 -19.27 -3.76
CA GLN A 33 -14.92 -19.42 -2.64
C GLN A 33 -15.27 -18.09 -1.93
N PHE A 34 -14.66 -16.98 -2.35
CA PHE A 34 -14.84 -15.68 -1.72
C PHE A 34 -15.64 -14.74 -2.63
N SER A 35 -16.48 -13.92 -2.04
CA SER A 35 -17.14 -12.84 -2.77
C SER A 35 -16.18 -11.66 -2.97
N ILE A 36 -16.08 -11.20 -4.21
CA ILE A 36 -15.33 -9.98 -4.54
C ILE A 36 -16.26 -8.81 -4.31
N VAL A 37 -15.90 -7.93 -3.38
CA VAL A 37 -16.65 -6.71 -3.08
C VAL A 37 -15.79 -5.51 -3.43
N SER A 38 -16.34 -4.60 -4.23
CA SER A 38 -15.73 -3.30 -4.46
C SER A 38 -15.91 -2.42 -3.23
N ILE A 39 -14.81 -1.95 -2.65
CA ILE A 39 -14.84 -1.18 -1.41
C ILE A 39 -14.57 0.28 -1.71
N HIS A 40 -15.51 1.14 -1.29
CA HIS A 40 -15.30 2.58 -1.38
C HIS A 40 -14.22 3.00 -0.39
N SER A 41 -13.07 3.44 -0.92
CA SER A 41 -11.94 3.93 -0.14
C SER A 41 -11.35 5.17 -0.82
N PRO A 42 -10.66 6.03 -0.04
CA PRO A 42 -10.01 7.21 -0.59
C PRO A 42 -9.09 6.82 -1.75
N LEU A 43 -9.32 7.44 -2.91
CA LEU A 43 -8.53 7.19 -4.10
C LEU A 43 -7.28 8.07 -4.06
N GLN A 44 -6.12 7.43 -4.19
CA GLN A 44 -4.85 8.12 -4.35
C GLN A 44 -4.84 8.92 -5.65
N LYS A 45 -4.31 10.14 -5.59
CA LYS A 45 -4.18 11.04 -6.76
C LYS A 45 -2.73 11.24 -7.22
N ASP A 46 -1.77 10.93 -6.36
CA ASP A 46 -0.33 10.96 -6.66
C ASP A 46 0.18 9.60 -7.19
N THR A 47 1.48 9.50 -7.41
CA THR A 47 2.11 8.31 -8.02
C THR A 47 2.88 7.42 -7.05
N ASP A 48 3.01 7.81 -5.77
CA ASP A 48 3.98 7.18 -4.85
C ASP A 48 3.40 6.84 -3.46
N ASN A 49 2.16 7.21 -3.13
CA ASN A 49 1.50 6.84 -1.88
C ASN A 49 0.74 5.50 -1.89
N CYS A 50 0.81 4.67 -2.94
CA CYS A 50 -0.03 3.47 -3.05
C CYS A 50 0.16 2.50 -1.89
N GLY A 51 1.41 2.25 -1.48
CA GLY A 51 1.73 1.43 -0.32
C GLY A 51 1.17 2.01 0.98
N LEU A 52 1.27 3.33 1.16
CA LEU A 52 0.72 4.00 2.34
C LEU A 52 -0.81 3.89 2.40
N PHE A 53 -1.50 4.04 1.27
CA PHE A 53 -2.96 3.90 1.21
C PHE A 53 -3.41 2.48 1.58
N VAL A 54 -2.66 1.45 1.16
CA VAL A 54 -2.89 0.06 1.60
C VAL A 54 -2.70 -0.08 3.11
N CYS A 55 -1.61 0.45 3.66
CA CYS A 55 -1.38 0.43 5.12
C CYS A 55 -2.51 1.12 5.89
N LEU A 56 -2.91 2.33 5.49
CA LEU A 56 -3.97 3.09 6.14
C LEU A 56 -5.34 2.41 6.02
N TYR A 57 -5.62 1.76 4.88
CA TYR A 57 -6.84 1.01 4.65
C TYR A 57 -7.03 -0.11 5.67
N PHE A 58 -5.97 -0.88 5.94
CA PHE A 58 -6.00 -1.95 6.94
C PHE A 58 -5.94 -1.41 8.36
N TRP A 59 -5.08 -0.42 8.61
CA TRP A 59 -4.91 0.20 9.93
C TRP A 59 -6.24 0.72 10.49
N ARG A 60 -7.04 1.41 9.67
CA ARG A 60 -8.36 1.91 10.06
C ARG A 60 -9.39 0.84 10.41
N ARG A 61 -9.22 -0.39 9.92
CA ARG A 61 -10.11 -1.51 10.22
C ARG A 61 -9.80 -2.16 11.56
N VAL A 62 -8.54 -2.11 11.98
CA VAL A 62 -8.09 -2.68 13.26
C VAL A 62 -8.04 -1.63 14.38
N PHE A 63 -7.90 -0.34 14.03
CA PHE A 63 -7.78 0.77 14.97
C PHE A 63 -8.75 1.90 14.60
N LYS A 64 -9.85 2.01 15.35
CA LYS A 64 -10.96 2.95 15.05
C LYS A 64 -10.55 4.42 15.11
N GLU A 65 -9.55 4.75 15.92
CA GLU A 65 -9.03 6.12 16.11
C GLU A 65 -7.99 6.51 15.06
N ALA A 66 -7.72 5.63 14.09
CA ALA A 66 -6.87 5.96 12.96
C ALA A 66 -7.47 7.12 12.14
N GLY A 67 -6.73 8.22 12.07
CA GLY A 67 -7.12 9.40 11.30
C GLY A 67 -7.33 9.10 9.80
N ASN A 68 -8.17 9.92 9.17
CA ASN A 68 -8.57 9.83 7.77
C ASN A 68 -8.19 11.09 6.96
N ASP A 69 -7.19 11.83 7.43
CA ASP A 69 -6.67 13.00 6.72
C ASP A 69 -5.65 12.55 5.66
N TYR A 70 -6.02 12.77 4.39
CA TYR A 70 -5.22 12.43 3.20
C TYR A 70 -4.61 13.67 2.54
N SER A 71 -4.49 14.80 3.27
CA SER A 71 -3.70 15.94 2.81
C SER A 71 -2.23 15.54 2.65
N GLU A 72 -1.52 16.18 1.71
CA GLU A 72 -0.12 15.87 1.41
C GLU A 72 0.79 15.93 2.65
N MET A 73 0.58 16.95 3.49
CA MET A 73 1.28 17.10 4.77
C MET A 73 1.04 15.90 5.69
N MET A 74 -0.21 15.45 5.81
CA MET A 74 -0.55 14.33 6.69
C MET A 74 -0.09 12.99 6.13
N LEU A 75 -0.14 12.79 4.81
CA LEU A 75 0.45 11.61 4.16
C LEU A 75 1.95 11.53 4.43
N THR A 76 2.67 12.65 4.29
CA THR A 76 4.11 12.72 4.60
C THR A 76 4.39 12.34 6.05
N ARG A 77 3.62 12.90 7.00
CA ARG A 77 3.74 12.55 8.42
C ARG A 77 3.48 11.05 8.66
N ARG A 78 2.48 10.47 8.00
CA ARG A 78 2.16 9.04 8.14
C ARG A 78 3.23 8.13 7.55
N ARG A 79 3.92 8.53 6.48
CA ARG A 79 5.13 7.81 6.01
C ARG A 79 6.19 7.75 7.10
N TRP A 80 6.47 8.87 7.74
CA TRP A 80 7.42 8.94 8.86
C TRP A 80 6.99 8.12 10.07
N ASP A 81 5.70 8.17 10.44
CA ASP A 81 5.15 7.34 11.51
C ASP A 81 5.35 5.84 11.21
N THR A 82 5.06 5.41 9.97
CA THR A 82 5.21 4.03 9.52
C THR A 82 6.68 3.60 9.57
N LEU A 83 7.59 4.42 9.04
CA LEU A 83 9.03 4.15 9.10
C LEU A 83 9.52 4.02 10.55
N ARG A 84 9.12 4.96 11.42
CA ARG A 84 9.49 4.95 12.84
C ARG A 84 8.99 3.68 13.53
N MET A 85 7.76 3.26 13.26
CA MET A 85 7.22 2.01 13.81
C MET A 85 8.04 0.80 13.38
N VAL A 86 8.41 0.70 12.09
CA VAL A 86 9.24 -0.40 11.58
C VAL A 86 10.61 -0.43 12.25
N VAL A 87 11.30 0.72 12.32
CA VAL A 87 12.63 0.83 12.94
C VAL A 87 12.55 0.43 14.43
N ASN A 88 11.62 1.01 15.18
CA ASN A 88 11.46 0.70 16.61
C ASN A 88 11.08 -0.77 16.86
N PHE A 89 10.30 -1.38 15.96
CA PHE A 89 9.96 -2.79 16.03
C PHE A 89 11.20 -3.66 15.80
N THR A 90 12.02 -3.33 14.80
CA THR A 90 13.28 -4.03 14.54
C THR A 90 14.25 -3.96 15.71
N ASP A 91 14.37 -2.80 16.37
CA ASP A 91 15.22 -2.64 17.55
C ASP A 91 14.71 -3.47 18.74
N SER A 92 13.38 -3.48 18.94
CA SER A 92 12.72 -4.31 19.94
C SER A 92 12.94 -5.81 19.69
N CYS A 93 12.85 -6.27 18.44
CA CYS A 93 13.13 -7.65 18.08
C CYS A 93 14.62 -8.00 18.26
N SER A 94 15.52 -7.11 17.85
CA SER A 94 16.97 -7.31 17.94
C SER A 94 17.44 -7.40 19.39
N SER A 95 16.85 -6.59 20.27
CA SER A 95 17.11 -6.65 21.71
C SER A 95 16.50 -7.90 22.36
N ALA A 96 15.34 -8.37 21.90
CA ALA A 96 14.74 -9.63 22.36
C ALA A 96 15.56 -10.86 21.95
N ILE A 97 16.16 -10.87 20.76
CA ILE A 97 17.05 -11.95 20.29
C ILE A 97 18.32 -12.00 21.14
N LYS A 98 18.96 -10.85 21.39
CA LYS A 98 20.16 -10.76 22.26
C LYS A 98 19.93 -11.25 23.69
N LYS A 99 18.69 -11.14 24.21
CA LYS A 99 18.32 -11.66 25.54
C LYS A 99 18.08 -13.17 25.58
N LYS A 100 17.83 -13.84 24.44
CA LYS A 100 17.61 -15.29 24.36
C LYS A 100 18.89 -16.11 24.18
N THR A 101 20.01 -15.46 23.87
CA THR A 101 21.32 -16.12 23.62
C THR A 101 22.29 -15.97 24.81
N LYS A 102 21.78 -15.53 25.97
CA LYS A 102 22.50 -15.46 27.24
C LYS A 102 21.77 -16.33 28.25
#